data_AF-A0A2E2I5D6-F1
#
_entry.id   AF-A0A2E2I5D6-F1
#
_cell.length_a   1.000
_cell.length_b   1.000
_cell.length_c   1.000
_cell.angle_alpha   90.00
_cell.angle_beta   90.00
_cell.angle_gamma   90.00
#
_symmetry.space_group_name_H-M   'P 1'
#
loop_
_entity.id
_entity.type
_entity.pdbx_description
1 polymer ?
#
loop_
_entity_poly.entity_id
_entity_poly.type
_entity_poly.pdbx_seq_one_letter_code
_entity_poly.pdbx_strand_id
1 'polypeptide(L)'
;MQPGIDPNQPQTQYINVQQVQPQQEVQYVQQVAYAQPVMPAEQQVVYINLKFKPKLNWRHWSYLALTFGIVIMIASVITGNDSSIILGNSMCCMSIAVACFLDGAYYKTKSDWELSTGQGNGGSMTGMILDIIFGIICLGFAFIMIVGYGDPFYW
;
A
#
# COMPACT_ATOMS: atom_id res chain seq x y z
N MET A 1 14.04 -11.90 -36.33
CA MET A 1 13.47 -10.60 -35.90
C MET A 1 12.41 -10.92 -34.86
N GLN A 2 12.70 -10.62 -33.60
CA GLN A 2 11.85 -11.01 -32.47
C GLN A 2 10.74 -9.96 -32.33
N PRO A 3 9.44 -10.33 -32.36
CA PRO A 3 8.35 -9.36 -32.28
C PRO A 3 8.36 -8.66 -30.93
N GLY A 4 8.08 -7.35 -30.95
CA GLY A 4 8.17 -6.44 -29.82
C GLY A 4 7.25 -6.82 -28.66
N ILE A 5 7.77 -6.68 -27.46
CA ILE A 5 7.04 -6.84 -26.20
C ILE A 5 6.32 -5.51 -25.95
N ASP A 6 4.99 -5.58 -25.92
CA ASP A 6 4.11 -4.44 -25.66
C ASP A 6 4.12 -4.12 -24.15
N PRO A 7 4.47 -2.90 -23.70
CA PRO A 7 4.66 -2.57 -22.28
C PRO A 7 3.38 -2.55 -21.43
N ASN A 8 2.20 -2.87 -21.98
CA ASN A 8 0.91 -2.83 -21.30
C ASN A 8 0.29 -4.20 -20.94
N GLN A 9 1.03 -5.31 -21.03
CA GLN A 9 0.50 -6.61 -20.62
C GLN A 9 0.66 -6.86 -19.10
N PRO A 10 -0.42 -7.20 -18.36
CA PRO A 10 -0.32 -7.61 -16.96
C PRO A 10 0.50 -8.90 -16.87
N GLN A 11 1.52 -8.91 -16.01
CA GLN A 11 2.42 -10.05 -15.85
C GLN A 11 1.70 -11.24 -15.22
N THR A 12 1.60 -12.33 -15.99
CA THR A 12 0.96 -13.59 -15.62
C THR A 12 1.92 -14.47 -14.81
N GLN A 13 1.63 -14.72 -13.53
CA GLN A 13 2.37 -15.65 -12.69
C GLN A 13 1.76 -17.06 -12.79
N TYR A 14 2.58 -18.06 -13.13
CA TYR A 14 2.19 -19.47 -13.21
C TYR A 14 2.46 -20.17 -11.86
N ILE A 15 1.44 -20.75 -11.24
CA ILE A 15 1.60 -21.66 -10.09
C ILE A 15 1.39 -23.09 -10.62
N ASN A 16 2.42 -23.92 -10.56
CA ASN A 16 2.33 -25.34 -10.89
C ASN A 16 1.69 -26.08 -9.71
N VAL A 17 0.43 -26.46 -9.84
CA VAL A 17 -0.27 -27.26 -8.83
C VAL A 17 0.04 -28.73 -9.11
N GLN A 18 1.09 -29.25 -8.49
CA GLN A 18 1.45 -30.67 -8.60
C GLN A 18 0.44 -31.51 -7.79
N GLN A 19 -0.56 -32.08 -8.48
CA GLN A 19 -1.52 -33.01 -7.87
C GLN A 19 -0.81 -34.34 -7.54
N VAL A 20 -0.79 -34.69 -6.26
CA VAL A 20 -0.35 -36.00 -5.77
C VAL A 20 -1.46 -37.01 -6.09
N GLN A 21 -1.22 -37.91 -7.04
CA GLN A 21 -2.15 -39.00 -7.40
C GLN A 21 -1.82 -40.25 -6.58
N PRO A 22 -2.80 -40.98 -6.01
CA PRO A 22 -2.52 -42.14 -5.17
C PRO A 22 -2.05 -43.33 -6.00
N GLN A 23 -0.99 -43.95 -5.49
CA GLN A 23 -0.37 -45.18 -5.97
C GLN A 23 -1.36 -46.36 -5.93
N GLN A 24 -1.63 -47.00 -7.07
CA GLN A 24 -2.20 -48.34 -7.16
C GLN A 24 -1.28 -49.24 -7.98
N GLU A 25 -1.02 -50.41 -7.41
CA GLU A 25 -0.07 -51.42 -7.84
C GLU A 25 -0.71 -52.43 -8.81
N VAL A 26 0.16 -53.13 -9.54
CA VAL A 26 0.05 -54.47 -10.20
C VAL A 26 -0.33 -54.57 -11.70
N GLN A 27 0.63 -55.20 -12.42
CA GLN A 27 0.52 -56.25 -13.44
C GLN A 27 0.78 -55.96 -14.93
N TYR A 28 1.75 -56.72 -15.43
CA TYR A 28 2.39 -56.77 -16.74
C TYR A 28 1.52 -57.49 -17.78
N VAL A 29 1.19 -56.83 -18.89
CA VAL A 29 1.00 -57.48 -20.22
C VAL A 29 1.42 -56.50 -21.32
N GLN A 30 2.35 -56.97 -22.15
CA GLN A 30 2.88 -56.36 -23.36
C GLN A 30 1.80 -56.21 -24.44
N GLN A 31 1.44 -54.98 -24.83
CA GLN A 31 0.78 -54.69 -26.10
C GLN A 31 1.36 -53.42 -26.74
N VAL A 32 2.00 -53.64 -27.89
CA VAL A 32 2.38 -52.65 -28.89
C VAL A 32 1.10 -52.01 -29.41
N ALA A 33 0.89 -50.72 -29.11
CA ALA A 33 -0.22 -49.95 -29.63
C ALA A 33 0.19 -48.47 -29.78
N TYR A 34 0.50 -48.12 -31.04
CA TYR A 34 0.31 -46.84 -31.72
C TYR A 34 0.49 -45.57 -30.86
N ALA A 35 1.57 -44.83 -31.16
CA ALA A 35 1.81 -43.48 -30.65
C ALA A 35 0.59 -42.58 -30.90
N GLN A 36 -0.21 -42.35 -29.87
CA GLN A 36 -1.15 -41.24 -29.83
C GLN A 36 -0.37 -39.97 -29.50
N PRO A 37 -0.51 -38.88 -30.27
CA PRO A 37 0.00 -37.59 -29.85
C PRO A 37 -0.73 -37.20 -28.56
N VAL A 38 0.01 -37.17 -27.45
CA VAL A 38 -0.46 -36.61 -26.19
C VAL A 38 -0.77 -35.14 -26.47
N MET A 39 -2.06 -34.83 -26.61
CA MET A 39 -2.52 -33.46 -26.73
C MET A 39 -2.06 -32.72 -25.47
N PRO A 40 -1.41 -31.55 -25.58
CA PRO A 40 -1.06 -30.77 -24.41
C PRO A 40 -2.37 -30.43 -23.70
N ALA A 41 -2.53 -30.89 -22.46
CA ALA A 41 -3.64 -30.48 -21.61
C ALA A 41 -3.61 -28.95 -21.58
N GLU A 42 -4.64 -28.31 -22.13
CA GLU A 42 -4.78 -26.87 -22.03
C GLU A 42 -4.81 -26.51 -20.56
N GLN A 43 -3.70 -25.97 -20.07
CA GLN A 43 -3.56 -25.53 -18.70
C GLN A 43 -4.58 -24.42 -18.52
N GLN A 44 -5.71 -24.74 -17.90
CA GLN A 44 -6.78 -23.78 -17.63
C GLN A 44 -6.21 -22.67 -16.74
N VAL A 45 -5.83 -21.55 -17.36
CA VAL A 45 -5.34 -20.36 -16.66
C VAL A 45 -6.54 -19.73 -15.98
N VAL A 46 -6.75 -20.08 -14.72
CA VAL A 46 -7.77 -19.43 -13.89
C VAL A 46 -7.22 -18.06 -13.48
N TYR A 47 -7.82 -17.00 -14.02
CA TYR A 47 -7.49 -15.63 -13.64
C TYR A 47 -8.04 -15.33 -12.24
N ILE A 48 -7.17 -15.35 -11.24
CA ILE A 48 -7.52 -14.93 -9.89
C ILE A 48 -7.30 -13.42 -9.82
N ASN A 49 -8.37 -12.64 -9.62
CA ASN A 49 -8.25 -11.21 -9.37
C ASN A 49 -7.69 -11.00 -7.96
N LEU A 50 -6.38 -10.76 -7.86
CA LEU A 50 -5.74 -10.45 -6.59
C LEU A 50 -6.15 -9.04 -6.16
N LYS A 51 -6.88 -8.94 -5.05
CA LYS A 51 -7.29 -7.68 -4.42
C LYS A 51 -6.58 -7.50 -3.09
N PHE A 52 -5.90 -6.36 -2.93
CA PHE A 52 -5.26 -6.01 -1.67
C PHE A 52 -6.29 -5.92 -0.53
N LYS A 53 -6.08 -6.71 0.52
CA LYS A 53 -6.89 -6.71 1.74
C LYS A 53 -5.94 -6.68 2.95
N PRO A 54 -5.60 -5.50 3.46
CA PRO A 54 -4.68 -5.39 4.59
C PRO A 54 -5.34 -5.92 5.87
N LYS A 55 -4.55 -6.57 6.73
CA LYS A 55 -4.98 -7.04 8.05
C LYS A 55 -5.20 -5.87 9.02
N LEU A 56 -4.41 -4.80 8.88
CA LEU A 56 -4.57 -3.55 9.62
C LEU A 56 -4.84 -2.41 8.61
N ASN A 57 -6.00 -1.76 8.73
CA ASN A 57 -6.37 -0.65 7.87
C ASN A 57 -5.71 0.65 8.34
N TRP A 58 -4.41 0.82 8.07
CA TRP A 58 -3.66 2.05 8.33
C TRP A 58 -4.35 3.30 7.78
N ARG A 59 -5.07 3.15 6.66
CA ARG A 59 -5.88 4.21 6.05
C ARG A 59 -7.08 4.69 6.89
N HIS A 60 -7.64 3.84 7.74
CA HIS A 60 -8.67 4.31 8.68
C HIS A 60 -8.05 5.09 9.84
N TRP A 61 -6.85 4.70 10.27
CA TRP A 61 -6.11 5.41 11.31
C TRP A 61 -5.65 6.78 10.84
N SER A 62 -5.24 6.95 9.58
CA SER A 62 -4.91 8.25 9.02
C SER A 62 -6.12 9.20 9.00
N TYR A 63 -7.31 8.71 8.64
CA TYR A 63 -8.55 9.49 8.71
C TYR A 63 -8.91 9.90 10.14
N LEU A 64 -8.67 9.03 11.13
CA LEU A 64 -8.89 9.36 12.53
C LEU A 64 -7.96 10.49 12.97
N ALA A 65 -6.67 10.40 12.64
CA ALA A 65 -5.69 11.43 12.94
C ALA A 65 -6.07 12.79 12.31
N LEU A 66 -6.45 12.82 11.04
CA LEU A 66 -6.91 14.05 10.37
C LEU A 66 -8.15 14.64 11.06
N THR A 67 -9.13 13.80 11.35
CA THR A 67 -10.37 14.24 12.01
C THR A 67 -10.07 14.87 13.36
N PHE A 68 -9.18 14.27 14.14
CA PHE A 68 -8.78 14.78 15.45
C PHE A 68 -8.13 16.17 15.36
N GLY A 69 -7.21 16.38 14.42
CA GLY A 69 -6.59 17.69 14.23
C GLY A 69 -7.56 18.78 13.77
N ILE A 70 -8.47 18.45 12.86
CA ILE A 70 -9.51 19.40 12.41
C ILE A 70 -10.40 19.81 13.58
N VAL A 71 -10.80 18.86 14.44
CA VAL A 71 -11.61 19.16 15.64
C VAL A 71 -10.85 20.10 16.59
N ILE A 72 -9.56 19.86 16.84
CA ILE A 72 -8.74 20.75 17.68
C ILE A 72 -8.63 22.15 17.06
N MET A 73 -8.43 22.24 15.76
CA MET A 73 -8.37 23.52 15.05
C MET A 73 -9.68 24.30 15.21
N ILE A 74 -10.83 23.65 14.98
CA ILE A 74 -12.13 24.29 15.14
C ILE A 74 -12.34 24.74 16.59
N ALA A 75 -12.04 23.89 17.57
CA ALA A 75 -12.15 24.24 18.99
C ALA A 75 -11.29 25.47 19.34
N SER A 76 -10.09 25.55 18.77
CA SER A 76 -9.15 26.66 18.98
C SER A 76 -9.64 27.98 18.37
N VAL A 77 -10.33 27.93 17.23
CA VAL A 77 -10.97 29.11 16.63
C VAL A 77 -12.15 29.58 17.47
N ILE A 78 -12.93 28.65 18.05
CA ILE A 78 -14.06 28.99 18.92
C ILE A 78 -13.60 29.66 20.22
N THR A 79 -12.47 29.25 20.79
CA THR A 79 -11.91 29.88 22.01
C THR A 79 -11.34 31.27 21.77
N GLY A 80 -10.94 31.60 20.53
CA GLY A 80 -10.65 32.97 20.10
C GLY A 80 -9.38 33.63 20.65
N ASN A 81 -8.65 33.00 21.56
CA ASN A 81 -7.40 33.55 22.10
C ASN A 81 -6.21 33.22 21.17
N ASP A 82 -5.28 34.17 20.98
CA ASP A 82 -4.13 34.00 20.08
C ASP A 82 -3.30 32.73 20.40
N SER A 83 -3.04 32.46 21.68
CA SER A 83 -2.33 31.25 22.11
C SER A 83 -3.08 29.98 21.71
N SER A 84 -4.42 29.98 21.82
CA SER A 84 -5.24 28.83 21.44
C SER A 84 -5.23 28.60 19.94
N ILE A 85 -5.32 29.66 19.14
CA ILE A 85 -5.29 29.58 17.67
C ILE A 85 -3.93 29.06 17.17
N ILE A 86 -2.82 29.51 17.76
CA ILE A 86 -1.48 29.06 17.39
C ILE A 86 -1.27 27.59 17.77
N LEU A 87 -1.69 27.20 18.98
CA LEU A 87 -1.62 25.81 19.42
C LEU A 87 -2.52 24.91 18.56
N GLY A 88 -3.70 25.39 18.19
CA GLY A 88 -4.64 24.72 17.29
C GLY A 88 -4.06 24.48 15.90
N ASN A 89 -3.47 25.52 15.29
CA ASN A 89 -2.79 25.41 14.00
C ASN A 89 -1.62 24.41 14.06
N SER A 90 -0.83 24.47 15.13
CA SER A 90 0.32 23.57 15.33
C SER A 90 -0.13 22.11 15.48
N MET A 91 -1.18 21.86 16.28
CA MET A 91 -1.77 20.53 16.46
C MET A 91 -2.43 20.01 15.17
N CYS A 92 -3.03 20.90 14.37
CA CYS A 92 -3.54 20.55 13.05
C CYS A 92 -2.40 20.07 12.14
N CYS A 93 -1.30 20.82 12.04
CA CYS A 93 -0.14 20.42 11.25
C CYS A 93 0.50 19.11 11.75
N MET A 94 0.59 18.91 13.07
CA MET A 94 1.03 17.64 13.67
C MET A 94 0.13 16.47 13.26
N SER A 95 -1.19 16.65 13.30
CA SER A 95 -2.15 15.61 12.96
C SER A 95 -2.07 15.21 11.48
N ILE A 96 -1.84 16.19 10.59
CA ILE A 96 -1.63 15.95 9.16
C ILE A 96 -0.35 15.17 8.96
N ALA A 97 0.74 15.54 9.66
CA ALA A 97 2.00 14.80 9.60
C ALA A 97 1.81 13.33 10.03
N VAL A 98 1.13 13.08 11.15
CA VAL A 98 0.81 11.73 11.63
C VAL A 98 -0.03 10.96 10.60
N ALA A 99 -1.06 11.60 10.02
CA ALA A 99 -1.89 10.98 8.99
C ALA A 99 -1.08 10.58 7.75
N CYS A 100 -0.17 11.43 7.30
CA CYS A 100 0.72 11.13 6.20
C CYS A 100 1.68 9.98 6.52
N PHE A 101 2.24 9.89 7.73
CA PHE A 101 3.06 8.74 8.10
C PHE A 101 2.25 7.43 8.14
N LEU A 102 0.99 7.49 8.58
CA LEU A 102 0.08 6.34 8.56
C LEU A 102 -0.30 5.93 7.13
N ASP A 103 -0.55 6.89 6.24
CA ASP A 103 -0.78 6.62 4.81
C ASP A 103 0.48 6.09 4.12
N GLY A 104 1.67 6.59 4.47
CA GLY A 104 2.94 6.03 4.03
C GLY A 104 3.12 4.56 4.46
N ALA A 105 2.76 4.22 5.70
CA ALA A 105 2.76 2.84 6.19
C ALA A 105 1.74 1.94 5.45
N TYR A 106 0.58 2.50 5.09
CA TYR A 106 -0.39 1.82 4.22
C TYR A 106 0.22 1.51 2.84
N TYR A 107 0.82 2.51 2.19
CA TYR A 107 1.40 2.34 0.86
C TYR A 107 2.62 1.41 0.86
N LYS A 108 3.42 1.40 1.92
CA LYS A 108 4.47 0.39 2.13
C LYS A 108 3.89 -1.03 2.15
N THR A 109 2.84 -1.24 2.95
CA THR A 109 2.20 -2.56 3.04
C THR A 109 1.60 -2.97 1.69
N LYS A 110 1.07 -2.01 0.93
CA LYS A 110 0.54 -2.23 -0.41
C LYS A 110 1.65 -2.54 -1.42
N SER A 111 2.78 -1.84 -1.39
CA SER A 111 3.91 -2.11 -2.29
C SER A 111 4.54 -3.47 -2.03
N ASP A 112 4.65 -3.89 -0.77
CA ASP A 112 5.18 -5.21 -0.40
C ASP A 112 4.24 -6.32 -0.88
N TRP A 113 2.93 -6.10 -0.79
CA TRP A 113 1.94 -7.02 -1.34
C TRP A 113 1.99 -7.08 -2.87
N GLU A 114 2.08 -5.93 -3.56
CA GLU A 114 2.23 -5.85 -5.01
C GLU A 114 3.49 -6.63 -5.47
N LEU A 115 4.63 -6.44 -4.79
CA LEU A 115 5.85 -7.21 -5.05
C LEU A 115 5.67 -8.71 -4.81
N SER A 116 5.02 -9.10 -3.70
CA SER A 116 4.79 -10.52 -3.37
C SER A 116 3.85 -11.24 -4.34
N THR A 117 3.05 -10.48 -5.09
CA THR A 117 2.07 -10.98 -6.06
C THR A 117 2.51 -10.78 -7.51
N GLY A 118 3.77 -10.35 -7.73
CA GLY A 118 4.31 -10.09 -9.06
C GLY A 118 3.70 -8.88 -9.77
N GLN A 119 2.99 -8.02 -9.06
CA GLN A 119 2.40 -6.79 -9.60
C GLN A 119 3.40 -5.62 -9.56
N GLY A 120 3.27 -4.71 -10.51
CA GLY A 120 4.03 -3.46 -10.51
C GLY A 120 3.67 -2.59 -9.31
N ASN A 121 4.67 -2.18 -8.53
CA ASN A 121 4.48 -1.46 -7.26
C ASN A 121 4.75 0.06 -7.35
N GLY A 122 5.02 0.58 -8.55
CA GLY A 122 5.48 1.96 -8.75
C GLY A 122 4.53 3.02 -8.17
N GLY A 123 3.22 2.85 -8.37
CA GLY A 123 2.23 3.78 -7.84
C GLY A 123 2.19 3.81 -6.31
N SER A 124 2.33 2.65 -5.65
CA SER A 124 2.38 2.58 -4.19
C SER A 124 3.68 3.13 -3.64
N MET A 125 4.81 2.89 -4.31
CA MET A 125 6.10 3.50 -3.93
C MET A 125 6.07 5.04 -4.06
N THR A 126 5.51 5.57 -5.14
CA THR A 126 5.35 7.03 -5.31
C THR A 126 4.45 7.61 -4.22
N GLY A 127 3.32 6.97 -3.92
CA GLY A 127 2.43 7.41 -2.83
C GLY A 127 3.14 7.47 -1.48
N MET A 128 3.87 6.39 -1.12
CA MET A 128 4.67 6.33 0.10
C MET A 128 5.68 7.48 0.21
N ILE A 129 6.40 7.78 -0.87
CA ILE A 129 7.42 8.85 -0.87
C ILE A 129 6.76 10.23 -0.70
N LEU A 130 5.68 10.49 -1.43
CA LEU A 130 4.96 11.77 -1.34
C LEU A 130 4.40 12.00 0.06
N ASP A 131 3.82 10.98 0.69
CA ASP A 131 3.30 11.07 2.05
C ASP A 131 4.41 11.35 3.07
N ILE A 132 5.57 10.70 2.95
CA ILE A 132 6.70 10.97 3.85
C ILE A 132 7.21 12.40 3.70
N ILE A 133 7.38 12.89 2.47
CA ILE A 133 7.86 14.26 2.21
C ILE A 133 6.87 15.28 2.78
N PHE A 134 5.58 15.10 2.47
CA PHE A 134 4.54 16.01 2.95
C PHE A 134 4.42 15.96 4.48
N GLY A 135 4.52 14.77 5.08
CA GLY A 135 4.53 14.60 6.52
C GLY A 135 5.68 15.33 7.22
N ILE A 136 6.89 15.27 6.67
CA ILE A 136 8.06 16.00 7.19
C ILE A 136 7.85 17.51 7.08
N ILE A 137 7.32 18.00 5.96
CA ILE A 137 7.02 19.43 5.77
C ILE A 137 6.00 19.90 6.82
N CYS A 138 4.89 19.17 7.00
CA CYS A 138 3.88 19.49 8.01
C CYS A 138 4.44 19.46 9.43
N LEU A 139 5.30 18.50 9.75
CA LEU A 139 5.99 18.43 11.04
C LEU A 139 6.90 19.65 11.26
N GLY A 140 7.64 20.05 10.23
CA GLY A 140 8.48 21.25 10.26
C GLY A 140 7.68 22.52 10.49
N PHE A 141 6.56 22.70 9.79
CA PHE A 141 5.64 23.83 10.02
C PHE A 141 5.07 23.83 11.44
N ALA A 142 4.64 22.66 11.96
CA ALA A 142 4.16 22.56 13.33
C ALA A 142 5.24 22.97 14.34
N PHE A 143 6.48 22.54 14.13
CA PHE A 143 7.60 22.88 15.00
C PHE A 143 7.92 24.36 14.97
N ILE A 144 7.97 24.99 13.78
CA ILE A 144 8.20 26.43 13.64
C ILE A 144 7.11 27.23 14.35
N MET A 145 5.84 26.83 14.24
CA MET A 145 4.72 27.52 14.87
C MET A 145 4.76 27.40 16.41
N ILE A 146 5.17 26.26 16.94
CA ILE A 146 5.31 26.05 18.40
C ILE A 146 6.52 26.82 18.95
N VAL A 147 7.67 26.68 18.30
CA VAL A 147 8.93 27.28 18.78
C VAL A 147 8.94 28.79 18.58
N GLY A 148 8.51 29.28 17.41
CA GLY A 148 8.45 30.71 17.12
C GLY A 148 7.46 31.48 18.01
N TYR A 149 6.52 30.80 18.66
CA TYR A 149 5.67 31.38 19.70
C TYR A 149 6.31 31.35 21.10
N GLY A 150 7.22 30.40 21.35
CA GLY A 150 7.93 30.25 22.61
C GLY A 150 9.10 31.21 22.80
N ASP A 151 9.52 31.93 21.75
CA ASP A 151 10.63 32.88 21.80
C ASP A 151 10.15 34.26 22.30
N PRO A 152 10.55 34.72 23.49
CA PRO A 152 10.16 36.04 24.03
C PRO A 152 10.89 37.22 23.37
N PHE A 153 11.57 37.03 22.23
CA PHE A 153 12.48 38.00 21.61
C PHE A 153 11.89 38.80 20.43
N TYR A 154 10.59 38.69 20.18
CA TYR A 154 9.87 39.48 19.16
C TYR A 154 8.74 40.33 19.75
N TRP A 155 9.06 41.11 20.79
CA TRP A 155 8.42 42.38 21.15
C TRP A 155 9.49 43.35 21.66
#